data_AF-A0A920U1Q3-F1
#
_entry.id   AF-A0A920U1Q3-F1
#
_cell.length_a   1.000
_cell.length_b   1.000
_cell.length_c   1.000
_cell.angle_alpha   90.00
_cell.angle_beta   90.00
_cell.angle_gamma   90.00
#
_symmetry.space_group_name_H-M   'P 1'
#
loop_
_entity.id
_entity.type
_entity.pdbx_description
1 polymer ?
#
loop_
_entity_poly.entity_id
_entity_poly.type
_entity_poly.pdbx_seq_one_letter_code
_entity_poly.pdbx_strand_id
1 'polypeptide(L)'
;MKICDHGDLPFDFAQPANVPEQIEKYVAWMLEQDVMVLSLEGSFHQLALVKAHPEKFSKPISVIHFDAHSDTWPDEHDNGINHGTMFWHATKQGFMTLQHRCKSAEN
;
A
#
# COMPACT_ATOMS: atom_id res chain seq x y z
N MET A 1 21.04 13.95 -6.90
CA MET A 1 20.24 12.89 -6.25
C MET A 1 21.13 12.24 -5.20
N LYS A 2 20.69 12.19 -3.94
CA LYS A 2 21.37 11.44 -2.85
C LYS A 2 20.50 10.24 -2.53
N ILE A 3 21.10 9.05 -2.44
CA ILE A 3 20.40 7.79 -2.19
C ILE A 3 21.07 7.16 -0.97
N CYS A 4 20.25 6.57 -0.10
CA CYS A 4 20.70 5.82 1.07
C CYS A 4 19.96 4.49 1.09
N ASP A 5 20.64 3.44 1.52
CA ASP A 5 19.99 2.20 1.92
C ASP A 5 19.64 2.32 3.41
N HIS A 6 18.34 2.33 3.71
CA HIS A 6 17.84 2.47 5.07
C HIS A 6 17.70 1.11 5.80
N GLY A 7 17.98 0.01 5.10
CA GLY A 7 17.76 -1.34 5.58
C GLY A 7 16.28 -1.70 5.69
N ASP A 8 16.02 -2.76 6.47
CA ASP A 8 14.69 -3.34 6.62
C ASP A 8 13.89 -2.67 7.75
N LEU A 9 12.57 -2.68 7.61
CA LEU A 9 11.66 -2.36 8.70
C LEU A 9 11.64 -3.52 9.70
N PRO A 10 11.97 -3.30 10.98
CA PRO A 10 11.80 -4.33 12.00
C PRO A 10 10.32 -4.47 12.37
N PHE A 11 9.78 -5.68 12.28
CA PHE A 11 8.42 -5.99 12.72
C PHE A 11 8.37 -7.31 13.52
N ASP A 12 7.30 -7.47 14.30
CA ASP A 12 7.10 -8.66 15.14
C ASP A 12 6.48 -9.81 14.34
N PHE A 13 7.30 -10.81 14.02
CA PHE A 13 6.87 -12.04 13.33
C PHE A 13 5.80 -12.84 14.08
N ALA A 14 5.69 -12.68 15.41
CA ALA A 14 4.67 -13.34 16.21
C ALA A 14 3.31 -12.63 16.14
N GLN A 15 3.26 -11.40 15.63
CA GLN A 15 2.05 -10.57 15.56
C GLN A 15 1.82 -10.03 14.14
N PRO A 16 1.58 -10.91 13.15
CA PRO A 16 1.44 -10.51 11.74
C PRO A 16 0.29 -9.53 11.50
N ALA A 17 -0.76 -9.56 12.33
CA ALA A 17 -1.87 -8.63 12.27
C ALA A 17 -1.45 -7.16 12.50
N ASN A 18 -0.35 -6.93 13.22
CA ASN A 18 0.14 -5.59 13.54
C ASN A 18 1.11 -5.04 12.48
N VAL A 19 1.59 -5.89 11.57
CA VAL A 19 2.60 -5.51 10.57
C VAL A 19 2.14 -4.37 9.65
N PRO A 20 0.89 -4.35 9.13
CA PRO A 20 0.45 -3.23 8.28
C PRO A 20 0.53 -1.87 8.97
N GLU A 21 0.15 -1.78 10.25
CA GLU A 21 0.23 -0.53 11.01
C GLU A 21 1.69 -0.11 11.27
N GLN A 22 2.59 -1.07 11.52
CA GLN A 22 4.01 -0.80 11.70
C GLN A 22 4.65 -0.24 10.42
N ILE A 23 4.28 -0.81 9.25
CA ILE A 23 4.72 -0.32 7.94
C ILE A 23 4.22 1.09 7.67
N GLU A 24 2.92 1.33 7.89
CA GLU A 24 2.30 2.64 7.68
C GLU A 24 3.02 3.73 8.49
N LYS A 25 3.25 3.48 9.79
CA LYS A 25 3.96 4.44 10.67
C LYS A 25 5.40 4.69 10.25
N TYR A 26 6.13 3.66 9.87
CA TYR A 26 7.52 3.78 9.48
C TYR A 26 7.69 4.57 8.18
N VAL A 27 6.83 4.31 7.19
CA VAL A 27 6.84 5.04 5.93
C VAL A 27 6.36 6.47 6.11
N ALA A 28 5.36 6.71 6.95
CA ALA A 28 4.93 8.08 7.30
C ALA A 28 6.11 8.88 7.90
N TRP A 29 6.82 8.30 8.87
CA TRP A 29 8.01 8.92 9.46
C TRP A 29 9.11 9.22 8.42
N MET A 30 9.36 8.33 7.45
CA MET A 30 10.30 8.60 6.36
C MET A 30 9.84 9.78 5.51
N LEU A 31 8.57 9.82 5.12
CA LEU A 31 8.00 10.88 4.27
C LEU A 31 8.06 12.26 4.94
N GLU A 32 7.96 12.33 6.28
CA GLU A 32 8.15 13.56 7.06
C GLU A 32 9.57 14.15 6.91
N GLN A 33 10.59 13.32 6.62
CA GLN A 33 11.97 13.77 6.43
C GLN A 33 12.23 14.34 5.02
N ASP A 34 11.18 14.55 4.23
CA ASP A 34 11.23 15.02 2.85
C ASP A 34 12.03 14.12 1.89
N VAL A 35 11.92 12.81 2.08
CA VAL A 35 12.51 11.80 1.18
C VAL A 35 11.47 11.11 0.32
N MET A 36 11.92 10.53 -0.78
CA MET A 36 11.14 9.55 -1.55
C MET A 36 11.44 8.15 -1.01
N VAL A 37 10.41 7.31 -0.92
CA VAL A 37 10.55 5.92 -0.46
C VAL A 37 10.50 4.99 -1.66
N LEU A 38 11.53 4.16 -1.80
CA LEU A 38 11.56 3.00 -2.68
C LEU A 38 11.64 1.76 -1.79
N SER A 39 10.54 1.00 -1.73
CA SER A 39 10.47 -0.25 -0.96
C SER A 39 10.82 -1.45 -1.83
N LEU A 40 11.52 -2.42 -1.24
CA LEU A 40 11.70 -3.77 -1.78
C LEU A 40 11.01 -4.71 -0.81
N GLU A 41 9.89 -5.28 -1.23
CA GLU A 41 8.95 -5.91 -0.29
C GLU A 41 8.51 -7.32 -0.71
N GLY A 42 8.05 -8.09 0.28
CA GLY A 42 7.22 -9.27 0.06
C GLY A 42 5.74 -8.88 -0.11
N SER A 43 4.93 -9.79 -0.67
CA SER A 43 3.49 -9.58 -0.90
C SER A 43 2.75 -9.14 0.38
N PHE A 44 1.55 -8.54 0.25
CA PHE A 44 0.59 -8.18 1.33
C PHE A 44 0.63 -6.74 1.90
N HIS A 45 1.63 -5.90 1.58
CA HIS A 45 1.87 -4.65 2.34
C HIS A 45 1.51 -3.35 1.61
N GLN A 46 1.02 -3.41 0.37
CA GLN A 46 0.81 -2.22 -0.46
C GLN A 46 -0.26 -1.27 0.10
N LEU A 47 -1.25 -1.77 0.86
CA LEU A 47 -2.25 -0.91 1.50
C LEU A 47 -1.61 0.07 2.49
N ALA A 48 -0.65 -0.40 3.29
CA ALA A 48 0.03 0.41 4.30
C ALA A 48 0.86 1.53 3.64
N LEU A 49 1.52 1.22 2.51
CA LEU A 49 2.22 2.23 1.71
C LEU A 49 1.24 3.29 1.19
N VAL A 50 0.14 2.86 0.57
CA VAL A 50 -0.91 3.76 0.06
C VAL A 50 -1.49 4.64 1.18
N LYS A 51 -1.64 4.12 2.40
CA LYS A 51 -2.16 4.86 3.56
C LYS A 51 -1.18 5.85 4.19
N ALA A 52 0.13 5.64 4.03
CA ALA A 52 1.17 6.52 4.59
C ALA A 52 1.40 7.82 3.79
N HIS A 53 1.18 7.80 2.48
CA HIS A 53 1.37 8.95 1.58
C HIS A 53 0.39 10.14 1.75
N PRO A 54 -0.90 9.92 2.07
CA PRO A 54 -1.92 10.95 2.09
C PRO A 54 -1.78 12.11 3.06
N GLU A 55 -1.03 11.96 4.16
CA GLU A 55 -0.79 13.09 5.06
C GLU A 55 0.09 14.15 4.39
N LYS A 56 0.90 13.73 3.40
CA LYS A 56 1.77 14.59 2.61
C LYS A 56 1.20 14.93 1.23
N PHE A 57 0.41 14.04 0.64
CA PHE A 57 -0.14 14.17 -0.73
C PHE A 57 -1.67 14.15 -0.71
N SER A 58 -2.33 15.05 -1.45
CA SER A 58 -3.80 15.08 -1.49
C SER A 58 -4.39 13.73 -1.90
N LYS A 59 -5.39 13.24 -1.15
CA LYS A 59 -6.20 12.09 -1.56
C LYS A 59 -7.16 12.49 -2.69
N PRO A 60 -7.46 11.59 -3.63
CA PRO A 60 -6.92 10.23 -3.77
C PRO A 60 -5.56 10.21 -4.47
N ILE A 61 -4.74 9.20 -4.18
CA ILE A 61 -3.48 8.98 -4.92
C ILE A 61 -3.74 8.19 -6.20
N SER A 62 -2.94 8.48 -7.23
CA SER A 62 -2.87 7.68 -8.46
C SER A 62 -1.87 6.54 -8.28
N VAL A 63 -2.25 5.33 -8.71
CA VAL A 63 -1.40 4.13 -8.64
C VAL A 63 -1.13 3.63 -10.06
N ILE A 64 0.14 3.38 -10.39
CA ILE A 64 0.53 2.63 -11.58
C ILE A 64 0.88 1.22 -11.12
N HIS A 65 0.05 0.24 -11.48
CA HIS A 65 0.15 -1.14 -11.03
C HIS A 65 0.49 -2.06 -12.20
N PHE A 66 1.62 -2.75 -12.09
CA PHE A 66 2.07 -3.76 -13.05
C PHE A 66 2.02 -5.11 -12.34
N ASP A 67 0.99 -5.90 -12.62
CA ASP A 67 0.83 -7.23 -12.06
C ASP A 67 -0.03 -8.08 -13.00
N ALA A 68 0.03 -9.41 -12.83
CA ALA A 68 -0.87 -10.34 -13.48
C ALA A 68 -2.29 -10.30 -12.86
N HIS A 69 -2.40 -9.88 -11.61
CA HIS A 69 -3.66 -9.80 -10.86
C HIS A 69 -4.05 -8.33 -10.65
N SER A 70 -5.34 -8.08 -10.43
CA SER A 70 -5.83 -6.71 -10.21
C SER A 70 -5.75 -6.29 -8.75
N ASP A 71 -5.67 -7.25 -7.82
CA ASP A 71 -5.67 -7.05 -6.37
C ASP A 71 -6.84 -6.22 -5.82
N THR A 72 -7.96 -6.26 -6.53
CA THR A 72 -9.21 -5.54 -6.23
C THR A 72 -10.37 -6.49 -5.91
N TRP A 73 -10.11 -7.74 -5.49
CA TRP A 73 -11.19 -8.66 -5.17
C TRP A 73 -11.97 -8.20 -3.93
N PRO A 74 -13.30 -8.35 -3.92
CA PRO A 74 -14.12 -7.98 -2.77
C PRO A 74 -13.74 -8.75 -1.50
N ASP A 75 -13.73 -8.03 -0.38
CA ASP A 75 -13.37 -8.57 0.93
C ASP A 75 -14.19 -7.88 2.02
N GLU A 76 -15.21 -8.57 2.54
CA GLU A 76 -16.12 -8.02 3.55
C GLU A 76 -15.52 -8.08 4.97
N HIS A 77 -14.27 -8.53 5.12
CA HIS A 77 -13.55 -8.48 6.38
C HIS A 77 -12.80 -7.15 6.51
N ASP A 78 -13.32 -6.23 7.34
CA ASP A 78 -12.70 -4.90 7.55
C ASP A 78 -11.22 -4.97 7.98
N ASN A 79 -10.83 -6.04 8.67
CA ASN A 79 -9.46 -6.30 9.14
C ASN A 79 -8.75 -7.39 8.30
N GLY A 80 -9.25 -7.68 7.10
CA GLY A 80 -8.66 -8.65 6.19
C GLY A 80 -7.27 -8.22 5.74
N ILE A 81 -6.29 -9.12 5.84
CA ILE A 81 -4.94 -8.91 5.33
C ILE A 81 -4.71 -9.91 4.21
N ASN A 82 -4.82 -9.45 2.96
CA ASN A 82 -4.71 -10.30 1.78
C ASN A 82 -4.14 -9.51 0.57
N HIS A 83 -3.20 -10.11 -0.16
CA HIS A 83 -2.53 -9.50 -1.31
C HIS A 83 -3.41 -9.40 -2.56
N GLY A 84 -4.63 -9.94 -2.51
CA GLY A 84 -5.59 -9.84 -3.60
C GLY A 84 -6.70 -8.81 -3.35
N THR A 85 -6.72 -8.18 -2.17
CA THR A 85 -7.85 -7.34 -1.72
C THR A 85 -7.44 -5.94 -1.29
N MET A 86 -6.15 -5.63 -1.20
CA MET A 86 -5.67 -4.33 -0.71
C MET A 86 -6.17 -3.14 -1.53
N PHE A 87 -6.23 -3.23 -2.86
CA PHE A 87 -6.73 -2.11 -3.67
C PHE A 87 -8.25 -1.99 -3.61
N TRP A 88 -8.96 -3.08 -3.30
CA TRP A 88 -10.38 -3.00 -2.96
C TRP A 88 -10.56 -2.17 -1.69
N HIS A 89 -9.83 -2.49 -0.61
CA HIS A 89 -9.86 -1.75 0.66
C HIS A 89 -9.43 -0.28 0.47
N ALA A 90 -8.33 -0.02 -0.23
CA ALA A 90 -7.84 1.34 -0.51
C ALA A 90 -8.87 2.19 -1.27
N THR A 91 -9.57 1.59 -2.24
CA THR A 91 -10.62 2.27 -3.01
C THR A 91 -11.83 2.58 -2.13
N LYS A 92 -12.29 1.60 -1.34
CA LYS A 92 -13.43 1.77 -0.42
C LYS A 92 -13.19 2.83 0.63
N GLN A 93 -11.95 2.91 1.13
CA GLN A 93 -11.52 3.90 2.12
C GLN A 93 -11.14 5.26 1.50
N GLY A 94 -11.28 5.43 0.18
CA GLY A 94 -11.04 6.71 -0.52
C GLY A 94 -9.57 7.11 -0.66
N PHE A 95 -8.63 6.17 -0.47
CA PHE A 95 -7.21 6.42 -0.65
C PHE A 95 -6.79 6.43 -2.13
N MET A 96 -7.49 5.67 -2.98
CA MET A 96 -7.25 5.60 -4.42
C MET A 96 -8.57 5.60 -5.21
N THR A 97 -8.48 5.81 -6.53
CA THR A 97 -9.62 5.66 -7.45
C THR A 97 -9.28 4.71 -8.59
N LEU A 98 -10.31 4.07 -9.16
CA LEU A 98 -10.18 3.14 -10.29
C LEU A 98 -10.45 3.81 -11.64
N GLN A 99 -10.19 5.12 -11.78
CA GLN A 99 -10.60 5.92 -12.93
C GLN A 99 -9.92 5.51 -14.25
N HIS A 100 -8.69 5.01 -14.21
CA HIS A 100 -7.89 4.69 -15.40
C HIS A 100 -7.34 3.26 -15.39
N ARG A 101 -8.21 2.29 -15.07
CA ARG A 101 -7.81 0.86 -15.06
C ARG A 101 -7.91 0.22 -16.45
N CYS A 102 -6.99 -0.70 -16.75
CA CYS A 102 -7.16 -1.64 -17.85
C CYS A 102 -8.30 -2.61 -17.46
N LYS A 103 -9.38 -2.65 -18.24
CA LYS A 103 -10.45 -3.64 -18.02
C LYS A 103 -9.96 -4.97 -18.60
N SER A 104 -9.97 -6.04 -17.81
CA SER A 104 -9.88 -7.38 -18.36
C SER A 104 -11.05 -7.59 -19.34
N ALA A 105 -10.80 -8.28 -20.45
CA ALA A 105 -11.88 -8.69 -21.34
C ALA A 105 -12.80 -9.66 -20.56
N GLU A 106 -13.94 -9.15 -20.10
CA GLU A 106 -15.02 -9.96 -19.55
C GLU A 106 -15.70 -10.67 -20.73
N ASN A 107 -15.74 -12.01 -20.69
CA ASN A 107 -16.57 -12.83 -21.58
C ASN A 107 -18.01 -12.89 -21.05
#